data_AF-A0A7X8Q0J0-F1
#
_entry.id   AF-A0A7X8Q0J0-F1
#
_cell.length_a   1.000
_cell.length_b   1.000
_cell.length_c   1.000
_cell.angle_alpha   90.00
_cell.angle_beta   90.00
_cell.angle_gamma   90.00
#
_symmetry.space_group_name_H-M   'P 1'
#
loop_
_entity.id
_entity.type
_entity.pdbx_description
1 polymer ?
#
loop_
_entity_poly.entity_id
_entity_poly.type
_entity_poly.pdbx_seq_one_letter_code
_entity_poly.pdbx_strand_id
1 'polypeptide(L)'
;MMEYQRLLERFDDMSLIVTLILPEHTVDVIKQIGKTMNIAINPEQLIAVLESSDTKWKNKVCYFEREREFVYIDCHKPQDMHQVIIRCLSSEKEKIYNSFYQWVKLRQELYGQPINNDIIDWMHPAEKYEKVINPLLASLQYNEIID
;
A
#
# COMPACT_ATOMS: atom_id res chain seq x y z
N MET A 1 -13.94 -1.97 -16.48
CA MET A 1 -13.99 -2.03 -15.00
C MET A 1 -12.60 -2.48 -14.56
N MET A 2 -11.90 -1.75 -13.69
CA MET A 2 -10.58 -2.18 -13.21
C MET A 2 -10.76 -3.50 -12.46
N GLU A 3 -9.99 -4.52 -12.83
CA GLU A 3 -10.12 -5.86 -12.25
C GLU A 3 -9.22 -5.96 -11.02
N TYR A 4 -9.68 -5.39 -9.90
CA TYR A 4 -8.93 -5.36 -8.63
C TYR A 4 -8.67 -6.77 -8.06
N GLN A 5 -9.46 -7.76 -8.46
CA GLN A 5 -9.28 -9.17 -8.07
C GLN A 5 -7.87 -9.68 -8.39
N ARG A 6 -7.26 -9.24 -9.51
CA ARG A 6 -5.91 -9.67 -9.90
C ARG A 6 -4.80 -9.16 -8.98
N LEU A 7 -5.06 -8.10 -8.20
CA LEU A 7 -4.10 -7.63 -7.20
C LEU A 7 -3.91 -8.66 -6.08
N LEU A 8 -4.86 -9.57 -5.90
CA LEU A 8 -4.76 -10.66 -4.94
C LEU A 8 -3.95 -11.84 -5.48
N GLU A 9 -3.70 -11.94 -6.79
CA GLU A 9 -2.94 -13.05 -7.37
C GLU A 9 -1.62 -13.31 -6.64
N ARG A 10 -1.38 -14.59 -6.37
CA ARG A 10 -0.23 -15.08 -5.64
C ARG A 10 0.89 -15.47 -6.60
N PHE A 11 2.11 -15.13 -6.21
CA PHE A 11 3.33 -15.58 -6.86
C PHE A 11 4.35 -15.96 -5.80
N ASP A 12 5.14 -17.01 -6.05
CA ASP A 12 6.11 -17.53 -5.08
C ASP A 12 7.38 -16.65 -4.97
N ASP A 13 7.63 -15.81 -5.96
CA ASP A 13 8.78 -14.91 -6.07
C ASP A 13 8.49 -13.47 -5.62
N MET A 14 7.29 -13.20 -5.09
CA MET A 14 6.83 -11.86 -4.74
C MET A 14 6.65 -11.70 -3.23
N SER A 15 6.78 -10.46 -2.76
CA SER A 15 6.56 -10.04 -1.38
C SER A 15 5.56 -8.88 -1.30
N LEU A 16 4.74 -8.88 -0.26
CA LEU A 16 3.87 -7.76 0.11
C LEU A 16 4.48 -6.95 1.25
N ILE A 17 4.69 -5.65 1.04
CA ILE A 17 5.10 -4.68 2.07
C ILE A 17 3.89 -3.84 2.41
N VAL A 18 3.59 -3.68 3.69
CA VAL A 18 2.53 -2.80 4.16
C VAL A 18 3.13 -1.81 5.13
N THR A 19 2.84 -0.53 4.94
CA THR A 19 3.29 0.53 5.82
C THR A 19 2.19 1.57 6.01
N LEU A 20 2.35 2.41 7.03
CA LEU A 20 1.55 3.59 7.21
C LEU A 20 2.46 4.81 7.07
N ILE A 21 1.98 5.87 6.44
CA ILE A 21 2.68 7.15 6.27
C ILE A 21 1.78 8.32 6.62
N LEU A 22 2.41 9.43 7.03
CA LEU A 22 1.70 10.68 7.29
C LEU A 22 1.10 11.21 5.96
N PRO A 23 -0.14 11.73 5.96
CA PRO A 23 -0.79 12.23 4.76
C PRO A 23 0.05 13.21 3.94
N GLU A 24 0.72 14.16 4.60
CA GLU A 24 1.58 15.18 3.99
C GLU A 24 2.79 14.62 3.23
N HIS A 25 3.18 13.38 3.50
CA HIS A 25 4.31 12.70 2.84
C HIS A 25 3.89 11.75 1.74
N THR A 26 2.58 11.58 1.51
CA THR A 26 2.05 10.56 0.59
C THR A 26 2.58 10.73 -0.83
N VAL A 27 2.52 11.94 -1.38
CA VAL A 27 2.96 12.18 -2.75
C VAL A 27 4.44 11.87 -2.94
N ASP A 28 5.29 12.27 -1.99
CA ASP A 28 6.74 12.05 -2.06
C ASP A 28 7.10 10.57 -1.91
N VAL A 29 6.46 9.88 -0.96
CA VAL A 29 6.65 8.44 -0.75
C VAL A 29 6.26 7.65 -2.00
N ILE A 30 5.09 7.92 -2.59
CA ILE A 30 4.62 7.19 -3.77
C ILE A 30 5.51 7.45 -4.99
N LYS A 31 5.97 8.69 -5.18
CA LYS A 31 6.95 9.01 -6.24
C LYS A 31 8.26 8.25 -6.04
N GLN A 32 8.76 8.17 -4.80
CA GLN A 32 10.01 7.48 -4.50
C GLN A 32 9.90 5.96 -4.69
N ILE A 33 8.78 5.36 -4.28
CA ILE A 33 8.45 3.95 -4.53
C ILE A 33 8.38 3.71 -6.05
N GLY A 34 7.61 4.53 -6.77
CA GLY A 34 7.46 4.43 -8.22
C GLY A 34 8.79 4.51 -8.96
N LYS A 35 9.67 5.44 -8.58
CA LYS A 35 11.03 5.52 -9.13
C LYS A 35 11.84 4.25 -8.82
N THR A 36 11.78 3.75 -7.59
CA THR A 36 12.57 2.58 -7.16
C THR A 36 12.14 1.30 -7.88
N MET A 37 10.83 1.13 -8.04
CA MET A 37 10.23 -0.01 -8.73
C MET A 37 10.12 0.19 -10.23
N ASN A 38 10.44 1.39 -10.75
CA ASN A 38 10.19 1.78 -12.14
C ASN A 38 8.72 1.54 -12.57
N ILE A 39 7.79 1.99 -11.71
CA ILE A 39 6.34 2.11 -11.96
C ILE A 39 6.05 3.57 -12.30
N ALA A 40 5.32 3.80 -13.39
CA ALA A 40 4.89 5.13 -13.77
C ALA A 40 3.80 5.63 -12.80
N ILE A 41 4.12 6.68 -12.04
CA ILE A 41 3.15 7.35 -11.16
C ILE A 41 2.57 8.54 -11.90
N ASN A 42 1.24 8.61 -12.00
CA ASN A 42 0.55 9.81 -12.45
C ASN A 42 0.26 10.71 -11.23
N PRO A 43 0.96 11.84 -11.05
CA PRO A 43 0.76 12.70 -9.89
C PRO A 43 -0.61 13.35 -9.86
N GLU A 44 -1.19 13.67 -11.02
CA GLU A 44 -2.52 14.30 -11.11
C GLU A 44 -3.60 13.32 -10.62
N GLN A 45 -3.50 12.05 -11.01
CA GLN A 45 -4.40 11.00 -10.53
C GLN A 45 -4.26 10.81 -9.01
N LEU A 46 -3.03 10.78 -8.49
CA LEU A 46 -2.78 10.65 -7.06
C LEU A 46 -3.39 11.82 -6.28
N ILE A 47 -3.10 13.06 -6.69
CA ILE A 47 -3.60 14.27 -6.05
C ILE A 47 -5.13 14.32 -6.10
N ALA A 48 -5.73 14.04 -7.26
CA ALA A 48 -7.17 14.03 -7.41
C ALA A 48 -7.85 13.05 -6.43
N VAL A 49 -7.25 11.88 -6.18
CA VAL A 49 -7.77 10.91 -5.20
C VAL A 49 -7.65 11.45 -3.78
N LEU A 50 -6.49 12.00 -3.41
CA LEU A 50 -6.28 12.58 -2.08
C LEU A 50 -7.26 13.73 -1.79
N GLU A 51 -7.51 14.59 -2.77
CA GLU A 51 -8.37 15.77 -2.69
C GLU A 51 -9.86 15.48 -2.92
N SER A 52 -10.21 14.31 -3.47
CA SER A 52 -11.60 13.98 -3.81
C SER A 52 -12.54 14.09 -2.61
N SER A 53 -13.79 14.49 -2.84
CA SER A 53 -14.78 14.58 -1.79
C SER A 53 -15.10 13.22 -1.20
N ASP A 54 -15.26 13.19 0.11
CA ASP A 54 -15.46 11.95 0.84
C ASP A 54 -16.75 11.25 0.45
N THR A 55 -16.68 9.95 0.20
CA THR A 55 -17.86 9.09 0.10
C THR A 55 -18.16 8.45 1.46
N LYS A 56 -19.45 8.28 1.80
CA LYS A 56 -19.89 7.81 3.12
C LYS A 56 -19.19 6.49 3.51
N TRP A 57 -18.42 6.52 4.60
CA TRP A 57 -17.79 5.37 5.27
C TRP A 57 -16.78 4.54 4.44
N LYS A 58 -16.33 5.05 3.30
CA LYS A 58 -15.28 4.41 2.49
C LYS A 58 -14.00 5.23 2.52
N ASN A 59 -12.88 4.56 2.39
CA ASN A 59 -11.59 5.21 2.22
C ASN A 59 -11.40 5.61 0.76
N LYS A 60 -10.48 6.54 0.53
CA LYS A 60 -10.07 6.92 -0.83
C LYS A 60 -8.92 6.02 -1.23
N VAL A 61 -9.05 5.34 -2.36
CA VAL A 61 -8.02 4.39 -2.80
C VAL A 61 -7.55 4.67 -4.21
N CYS A 62 -6.28 4.39 -4.46
CA CYS A 62 -5.73 4.36 -5.81
C CYS A 62 -4.55 3.40 -5.88
N TYR A 63 -4.17 3.01 -7.08
CA TYR A 63 -2.99 2.18 -7.28
C TYR A 63 -2.32 2.45 -8.61
N PHE A 64 -1.04 2.09 -8.68
CA PHE A 64 -0.22 2.12 -9.89
C PHE A 64 0.48 0.77 -10.02
N GLU A 65 0.62 0.26 -11.23
CA GLU A 65 1.14 -1.09 -11.47
C GLU A 65 2.11 -1.15 -12.65
N ARG A 66 2.95 -2.19 -12.64
CA ARG A 66 3.73 -2.66 -13.79
C ARG A 66 3.79 -4.18 -13.72
N GLU A 67 3.26 -4.86 -14.73
CA GLU A 67 3.19 -6.33 -14.77
C GLU A 67 2.58 -6.92 -13.48
N ARG A 68 3.39 -7.60 -12.67
CA ARG A 68 2.98 -8.22 -11.40
C ARG A 68 3.23 -7.31 -10.19
N GLU A 69 3.87 -6.16 -10.35
CA GLU A 69 4.19 -5.25 -9.26
C GLU A 69 3.17 -4.13 -9.14
N PHE A 70 2.91 -3.68 -7.91
CA PHE A 70 2.03 -2.53 -7.69
C PHE A 70 2.41 -1.74 -6.44
N VAL A 71 1.92 -0.50 -6.41
CA VAL A 71 1.74 0.30 -5.18
C VAL A 71 0.27 0.69 -5.08
N TYR A 72 -0.36 0.32 -3.97
CA TYR A 72 -1.75 0.59 -3.63
C TYR A 72 -1.79 1.50 -2.41
N ILE A 73 -2.63 2.53 -2.46
CA ILE A 73 -2.76 3.56 -1.45
C ILE A 73 -4.18 3.51 -0.93
N ASP A 74 -4.32 3.35 0.39
CA ASP A 74 -5.58 3.42 1.12
C ASP A 74 -5.57 4.59 2.10
N CYS A 75 -6.40 5.60 1.83
CA CYS A 75 -6.48 6.82 2.63
C CYS A 75 -7.54 6.67 3.73
N HIS A 76 -7.13 6.14 4.88
CA HIS A 76 -8.03 5.81 6.01
C HIS A 76 -8.68 7.05 6.65
N LYS A 77 -9.88 6.85 7.22
CA LYS A 77 -10.53 7.80 8.13
C LYS A 77 -10.57 7.27 9.57
N PRO A 78 -10.35 8.11 10.60
CA PRO A 78 -10.07 9.54 10.57
C PRO A 78 -8.57 9.88 10.49
N GLN A 79 -8.11 10.21 9.27
CA GLN A 79 -7.03 11.13 8.83
C GLN A 79 -5.64 11.19 9.50
N ASP A 80 -5.28 10.28 10.39
CA ASP A 80 -3.92 10.30 10.94
C ASP A 80 -2.89 9.70 9.98
N MET A 81 -3.29 8.70 9.19
CA MET A 81 -2.36 7.85 8.45
C MET A 81 -2.95 7.37 7.12
N HIS A 82 -2.15 7.36 6.07
CA HIS A 82 -2.44 6.62 4.85
C HIS A 82 -1.71 5.27 4.87
N GLN A 83 -2.40 4.20 4.48
CA GLN A 83 -1.78 2.89 4.30
C GLN A 83 -1.25 2.77 2.87
N VAL A 84 -0.01 2.30 2.75
CA VAL A 84 0.62 2.00 1.47
C VAL A 84 0.96 0.51 1.44
N ILE A 85 0.45 -0.18 0.43
CA ILE A 85 0.64 -1.61 0.21
C ILE A 85 1.41 -1.77 -1.11
N ILE A 86 2.51 -2.51 -1.08
CA ILE A 86 3.42 -2.65 -2.20
C ILE A 86 3.63 -4.13 -2.48
N ARG A 87 3.40 -4.58 -3.71
CA ARG A 87 3.81 -5.91 -4.16
C ARG A 87 5.03 -5.78 -5.06
N CYS A 88 6.12 -6.43 -4.69
CA CYS A 88 7.41 -6.36 -5.36
C CYS A 88 8.08 -7.74 -5.42
N LEU A 89 9.15 -7.88 -6.20
CA LEU A 89 9.97 -9.10 -6.15
C LEU A 89 10.58 -9.27 -4.76
N SER A 90 10.55 -10.49 -4.23
CA SER A 90 11.10 -10.80 -2.90
C SER A 90 12.59 -10.44 -2.78
N SER A 91 13.34 -10.54 -3.88
CA SER A 91 14.75 -10.14 -3.96
C SER A 91 14.99 -8.63 -3.88
N GLU A 92 13.97 -7.80 -4.11
CA GLU A 92 14.08 -6.33 -4.12
C GLU A 92 13.44 -5.67 -2.89
N LYS A 93 12.76 -6.47 -2.05
CA LYS A 93 12.00 -6.01 -0.88
C LYS A 93 12.78 -5.02 0.00
N GLU A 94 14.00 -5.38 0.40
CA GLU A 94 14.82 -4.55 1.30
C GLU A 94 15.21 -3.23 0.65
N LYS A 95 15.63 -3.26 -0.63
CA LYS A 95 15.98 -2.06 -1.40
C LYS A 95 14.77 -1.11 -1.51
N ILE A 96 13.60 -1.65 -1.77
CA ILE A 96 12.36 -0.87 -1.90
C ILE A 96 11.98 -0.28 -0.54
N TYR A 97 11.96 -1.07 0.53
CA TYR A 97 11.65 -0.57 1.87
C TYR A 97 12.61 0.55 2.31
N ASN A 98 13.91 0.34 2.14
CA ASN A 98 14.94 1.31 2.50
C ASN A 98 14.82 2.62 1.72
N SER A 99 14.23 2.61 0.52
CA SER A 99 14.08 3.81 -0.29
C SER A 99 13.06 4.80 0.29
N PHE A 100 12.12 4.34 1.12
CA PHE A 100 11.11 5.19 1.76
C PHE A 100 11.05 5.08 3.29
N TYR A 101 11.95 4.32 3.90
CA TYR A 101 11.98 4.09 5.35
C TYR A 101 12.00 5.37 6.19
N GLN A 102 12.65 6.44 5.73
CA GLN A 102 12.70 7.70 6.45
C GLN A 102 11.31 8.28 6.80
N TRP A 103 10.32 8.14 5.90
CA TRP A 103 8.96 8.63 6.15
C TRP A 103 8.19 7.75 7.13
N VAL A 104 8.51 6.45 7.16
CA VAL A 104 7.98 5.50 8.14
C VAL A 104 8.47 5.85 9.55
N LYS A 105 9.73 6.31 9.66
CA LYS A 105 10.32 6.83 10.91
C LYS A 105 9.66 8.12 11.37
N LEU A 106 9.40 9.07 10.45
CA LEU A 106 8.70 10.32 10.79
C LEU A 106 7.32 10.07 11.41
N ARG A 107 6.54 9.12 10.85
CA ARG A 107 5.31 8.65 11.49
C ARG A 107 5.57 8.14 12.91
N GLN A 108 6.56 7.25 13.08
CA GLN A 108 6.83 6.64 14.39
C GLN A 108 7.18 7.70 15.44
N GLU A 109 7.94 8.71 15.04
CA GLU A 109 8.27 9.88 15.88
C GLU A 109 7.00 10.68 16.24
N LEU A 110 6.08 10.89 15.28
CA LEU A 110 4.86 11.65 15.53
C LEU A 110 3.88 10.92 16.47
N TYR A 111 3.74 9.60 16.33
CA TYR A 111 2.76 8.79 17.08
C TYR A 111 3.36 8.04 18.28
N GLY A 112 4.65 8.19 18.58
CA GLY A 112 5.32 7.57 19.73
C GLY A 112 5.31 6.04 19.72
N GLN A 113 5.20 5.41 18.55
CA GLN A 113 5.12 3.94 18.42
C GLN A 113 6.53 3.32 18.32
N PRO A 114 6.78 2.16 18.96
CA PRO A 114 8.05 1.45 18.85
C PRO A 114 8.32 0.97 17.42
N ILE A 115 9.59 0.91 17.04
CA ILE A 115 10.05 0.40 15.74
C ILE A 115 9.83 -1.11 15.72
N ASN A 116 8.66 -1.57 15.26
CA ASN A 116 8.47 -2.98 14.96
C ASN A 116 8.94 -3.23 13.53
N ASN A 117 10.12 -3.83 13.41
CA ASN A 117 10.90 -3.93 12.17
C ASN A 117 10.34 -4.90 11.12
N ASP A 118 9.31 -5.67 11.43
CA ASP A 118 8.83 -6.69 10.51
C ASP A 118 7.31 -6.70 10.44
N ILE A 119 6.77 -6.25 9.31
CA ILE A 119 5.53 -6.83 8.81
C ILE A 119 5.97 -7.93 7.84
N ILE A 120 6.10 -9.13 8.41
CA ILE A 120 6.35 -10.38 7.71
C ILE A 120 5.18 -10.62 6.76
N ASP A 121 5.50 -11.05 5.55
CA ASP A 121 4.52 -11.52 4.58
C ASP A 121 3.94 -12.85 5.08
N TRP A 122 2.68 -12.85 5.53
CA TRP A 122 1.98 -14.04 6.01
C TRP A 122 1.13 -14.70 4.92
N MET A 123 1.55 -14.64 3.64
CA MET A 123 0.87 -15.41 2.59
C MET A 123 1.23 -16.91 2.68
N HIS A 124 0.45 -17.70 3.45
CA HIS A 124 0.63 -19.15 3.53
C HIS A 124 0.22 -19.87 2.23
N PRO A 125 1.05 -20.76 1.64
CA PRO A 125 0.79 -21.49 0.38
C PRO A 125 -0.54 -22.24 0.27
N ALA A 126 -1.20 -22.54 1.38
CA ALA A 126 -2.22 -23.56 1.43
C ALA A 126 -3.65 -23.07 1.74
N GLU A 127 -3.85 -21.79 2.08
CA GLU A 127 -5.17 -21.29 2.52
C GLU A 127 -5.71 -20.17 1.63
N LYS A 128 -7.05 -20.06 1.60
CA LYS A 128 -7.75 -18.91 1.03
C LYS A 128 -7.32 -17.65 1.79
N TYR A 129 -7.37 -16.50 1.13
CA TYR A 129 -7.06 -15.22 1.76
C TYR A 129 -7.97 -14.98 2.98
N GLU A 130 -7.38 -14.92 4.17
CA GLU A 130 -8.08 -14.47 5.37
C GLU A 130 -7.90 -12.96 5.56
N LYS A 131 -8.99 -12.24 5.85
CA LYS A 131 -8.95 -10.77 6.04
C LYS A 131 -8.01 -10.33 7.16
N VAL A 132 -7.84 -11.17 8.18
CA VAL A 132 -6.94 -10.92 9.31
C VAL A 132 -5.46 -10.94 8.88
N ILE A 133 -5.16 -11.60 7.75
CA ILE A 133 -3.80 -11.91 7.30
C ILE A 133 -3.40 -11.03 6.11
N ASN A 134 -4.33 -10.73 5.19
CA ASN A 134 -4.05 -9.95 3.99
C ASN A 134 -4.64 -8.52 4.08
N PRO A 135 -3.81 -7.50 4.41
CA PRO A 135 -4.28 -6.11 4.50
C PRO A 135 -4.82 -5.56 3.17
N LEU A 136 -4.35 -6.05 2.01
CA LEU A 136 -4.91 -5.68 0.71
C LEU A 136 -6.33 -6.21 0.56
N LEU A 137 -6.56 -7.48 0.88
CA LEU A 137 -7.92 -8.06 0.86
C LEU A 137 -8.84 -7.29 1.80
N ALA A 138 -8.39 -7.02 3.02
CA ALA A 138 -9.16 -6.28 4.01
C ALA A 138 -9.54 -4.88 3.51
N SER A 139 -8.60 -4.15 2.91
CA SER A 139 -8.83 -2.84 2.29
C SER A 139 -9.81 -2.91 1.11
N LEU A 140 -9.60 -3.83 0.16
CA LEU A 140 -10.46 -3.97 -1.02
C LEU A 140 -11.91 -4.28 -0.63
N GLN A 141 -12.13 -5.15 0.35
CA GLN A 141 -13.47 -5.48 0.84
C GLN A 141 -14.09 -4.37 1.68
N TYR A 142 -13.32 -3.69 2.54
CA TYR A 142 -13.80 -2.53 3.30
C TYR A 142 -14.34 -1.44 2.37
N ASN A 143 -13.68 -1.25 1.23
CA ASN A 143 -14.06 -0.25 0.23
C ASN A 143 -15.12 -0.75 -0.77
N GLU A 144 -15.65 -1.97 -0.61
CA GLU A 144 -16.62 -2.61 -1.52
C GLU A 144 -16.13 -2.66 -2.98
N ILE A 145 -14.83 -2.86 -3.17
CA ILE A 145 -14.21 -2.96 -4.50
C ILE A 145 -14.31 -4.39 -5.03
N ILE A 146 -14.30 -5.36 -4.12
CA ILE A 146 -14.50 -6.79 -4.35
C ILE A 146 -15.40 -7.35 -3.24
N ASP A 147 -16.00 -8.51 -3.50
CA ASP A 147 -16.83 -9.26 -2.54
C ASP A 147 -15.99 -10.03 -1.50
#